data_AF-A0A7Z9H439-F1
#
_entry.id   AF-A0A7Z9H439-F1
#
_cell.length_a   1.000
_cell.length_b   1.000
_cell.length_c   1.000
_cell.angle_alpha   90.00
_cell.angle_beta   90.00
_cell.angle_gamma   90.00
#
_symmetry.space_group_name_H-M   'P 1'
#
loop_
_entity.id
_entity.type
_entity.pdbx_description
1 polymer ?
#
loop_
_entity_poly.entity_id
_entity_poly.type
_entity_poly.pdbx_seq_one_letter_code
_entity_poly.pdbx_strand_id
1 'polypeptide(L)'
;MSHPSTTDLFSRFQEIHEILGKERSWGGMAVPFRCAAIASLRTPGSSEEVGERVVDAAAQIKKEAGLFGDLRSPIRFVLAAQLVLNGDQPGAFLEEVNRVRQMFRDRRLRRGRMYETFAILILRTQGSLHPINEATVDRFQRIYEGMKEHHWWLTGPEDFPAAAILAMKNESSTQIIGRVESIYEALDQKGFRKGDPLQTASHLLYMSPGSPHEVARRCWSLTEAFRREKERIGSTRYDDVATLSFLHRHDPETIVSNVVTNRDQFRALRPKPSSDRAFAFAVGITFLDLVQSDAQLEGLTEVNALLDAQQAIEAAQAAMIAASAGAAAAASSG
;
A
#
# COMPACT_ATOMS: atom_id res chain seq x y z
N MET A 1 -28.20 18.57 -10.73
CA MET A 1 -27.64 17.21 -10.86
C MET A 1 -27.16 16.84 -9.49
N SER A 2 -27.88 15.94 -8.83
CA SER A 2 -27.71 15.62 -7.42
C SER A 2 -26.42 14.82 -7.25
N HIS A 3 -25.49 15.34 -6.43
CA HIS A 3 -24.34 14.56 -5.98
C HIS A 3 -24.87 13.29 -5.29
N PRO A 4 -24.38 12.09 -5.64
CA PRO A 4 -24.76 10.88 -4.92
C PRO A 4 -24.36 11.06 -3.45
N SER A 5 -25.28 10.68 -2.56
CA SER A 5 -25.11 10.79 -1.11
C SER A 5 -23.76 10.19 -0.71
N THR A 6 -22.90 10.99 -0.09
CA THR A 6 -21.67 10.54 0.57
C THR A 6 -22.05 9.55 1.67
N THR A 7 -22.10 8.26 1.34
CA THR A 7 -21.99 7.20 2.33
C THR A 7 -20.66 7.43 3.03
N ASP A 8 -20.70 7.62 4.35
CA ASP A 8 -19.52 7.65 5.21
C ASP A 8 -18.57 6.48 4.79
N LEU A 9 -17.35 6.80 4.34
CA LEU A 9 -16.41 5.81 3.83
C LEU A 9 -16.11 4.72 4.88
N PHE A 10 -16.22 5.05 6.17
CA PHE A 10 -16.14 4.07 7.23
C PHE A 10 -17.32 3.08 7.21
N SER A 11 -18.55 3.57 7.03
CA SER A 11 -19.74 2.73 6.84
C SER A 11 -19.61 1.81 5.61
N ARG A 12 -19.16 2.34 4.46
CA ARG A 12 -18.85 1.51 3.26
C ARG A 12 -17.78 0.47 3.55
N PHE A 13 -16.73 0.83 4.27
CA PHE A 13 -15.70 -0.10 4.73
C PHE A 13 -16.30 -1.23 5.58
N GLN A 14 -17.20 -0.91 6.53
CA GLN A 14 -17.82 -1.90 7.40
C GLN A 14 -18.66 -2.91 6.62
N GLU A 15 -19.49 -2.43 5.69
CA GLU A 15 -20.33 -3.27 4.84
C GLU A 15 -19.48 -4.23 4.00
N ILE A 16 -18.46 -3.73 3.28
CA ILE A 16 -17.56 -4.56 2.49
C ILE A 16 -16.79 -5.54 3.39
N HIS A 17 -16.24 -5.08 4.52
CA HIS A 17 -15.50 -5.93 5.44
C HIS A 17 -16.37 -7.04 6.05
N GLU A 18 -17.65 -6.80 6.31
CA GLU A 18 -18.59 -7.83 6.77
C GLU A 18 -18.79 -8.91 5.71
N ILE A 19 -19.00 -8.52 4.45
CA ILE A 19 -19.15 -9.46 3.32
C ILE A 19 -17.89 -10.31 3.17
N LEU A 20 -16.72 -9.67 3.06
CA LEU A 20 -15.45 -10.38 2.94
C LEU A 20 -15.15 -11.24 4.17
N GLY A 21 -15.58 -10.80 5.36
CA GLY A 21 -15.39 -11.49 6.63
C GLY A 21 -16.10 -12.83 6.73
N LYS A 22 -17.14 -13.09 5.92
CA LYS A 22 -17.82 -14.40 5.84
C LYS A 22 -16.89 -15.51 5.33
N GLU A 23 -15.88 -15.16 4.53
CA GLU A 23 -14.87 -16.08 4.00
C GLU A 23 -13.75 -16.40 5.00
N ARG A 24 -13.77 -15.76 6.18
CA ARG A 24 -12.76 -15.94 7.21
C ARG A 24 -13.03 -17.24 7.97
N SER A 25 -12.03 -18.12 7.99
CA SER A 25 -12.09 -19.32 8.84
C SER A 25 -12.20 -18.95 10.32
N TRP A 26 -12.79 -19.84 11.12
CA TRP A 26 -12.84 -19.66 12.57
C TRP A 26 -11.42 -19.49 13.15
N GLY A 27 -11.20 -18.48 13.99
CA GLY A 27 -9.86 -18.10 14.48
C GLY A 27 -8.93 -17.45 13.44
N GLY A 28 -9.39 -17.23 12.20
CA GLY A 28 -8.60 -16.64 11.12
C GLY A 28 -8.30 -15.16 11.31
N MET A 29 -7.21 -14.70 10.70
CA MET A 29 -6.75 -13.30 10.78
C MET A 29 -7.75 -12.35 10.11
N ALA A 30 -8.15 -11.29 10.81
CA ALA A 30 -9.03 -10.25 10.28
C ALA A 30 -8.29 -9.24 9.37
N VAL A 31 -6.97 -9.10 9.51
CA VAL A 31 -6.19 -8.04 8.84
C VAL A 31 -6.30 -8.08 7.31
N PRO A 32 -6.14 -9.23 6.63
CA PRO A 32 -6.22 -9.25 5.16
C PRO A 32 -7.59 -8.81 4.63
N PHE A 33 -8.67 -9.13 5.33
CA PHE A 33 -10.03 -8.72 4.96
C PHE A 33 -10.25 -7.21 5.16
N ARG A 34 -9.64 -6.60 6.18
CA ARG A 34 -9.68 -5.15 6.39
C ARG A 34 -8.90 -4.41 5.31
N CYS A 35 -7.69 -4.87 4.99
CA CYS A 35 -6.91 -4.32 3.89
C CYS A 35 -7.66 -4.43 2.56
N ALA A 36 -8.31 -5.57 2.30
CA ALA A 36 -9.12 -5.76 1.10
C ALA A 36 -10.34 -4.83 1.05
N ALA A 37 -11.02 -4.62 2.19
CA ALA A 37 -12.14 -3.68 2.27
C ALA A 37 -11.69 -2.23 2.01
N ILE A 38 -10.57 -1.78 2.57
CA ILE A 38 -9.99 -0.45 2.30
C ILE A 38 -9.60 -0.32 0.82
N ALA A 39 -8.96 -1.34 0.25
CA ALA A 39 -8.60 -1.35 -1.17
C ALA A 39 -9.82 -1.27 -2.09
N SER A 40 -10.98 -1.74 -1.62
CA SER A 40 -12.23 -1.75 -2.39
C SER A 40 -13.03 -0.45 -2.29
N LEU A 41 -12.63 0.51 -1.46
CA LEU A 41 -13.42 1.73 -1.22
C LEU A 41 -13.61 2.59 -2.48
N ARG A 42 -12.61 2.59 -3.38
CA ARG A 42 -12.66 3.29 -4.66
C ARG A 42 -13.40 2.53 -5.76
N THR A 43 -13.73 1.26 -5.54
CA THR A 43 -14.37 0.44 -6.56
C THR A 43 -15.81 0.92 -6.76
N PRO A 44 -16.22 1.27 -8.00
CA PRO A 44 -17.61 1.65 -8.29
C PRO A 44 -18.59 0.50 -8.04
N GLY A 45 -19.79 0.84 -7.56
CA GLY A 45 -20.87 -0.11 -7.27
C GLY A 45 -21.33 -0.07 -5.81
N SER A 46 -22.42 -0.78 -5.51
CA SER A 46 -22.88 -0.95 -4.12
C SER A 46 -21.85 -1.74 -3.31
N SER A 47 -21.86 -1.60 -1.98
CA SER A 47 -20.94 -2.35 -1.11
C SER A 47 -21.11 -3.87 -1.26
N GLU A 48 -22.34 -4.32 -1.52
CA GLU A 48 -22.68 -5.72 -1.80
C GLU A 48 -22.06 -6.20 -3.11
N GLU A 49 -22.32 -5.51 -4.22
CA GLU A 49 -21.78 -5.84 -5.54
C GLU A 49 -20.24 -5.87 -5.52
N VAL A 50 -19.62 -4.89 -4.87
CA VAL A 50 -18.16 -4.81 -4.74
C VAL A 50 -17.63 -5.97 -3.89
N GLY A 51 -18.26 -6.26 -2.76
CA GLY A 51 -17.86 -7.37 -1.90
C GLY A 51 -17.92 -8.72 -2.63
N GLU A 52 -19.00 -8.99 -3.35
CA GLU A 52 -19.19 -10.23 -4.12
C GLU A 52 -18.14 -10.37 -5.23
N ARG A 53 -17.90 -9.31 -6.02
CA ARG A 53 -16.86 -9.32 -7.06
C ARG A 53 -15.48 -9.64 -6.50
N VAL A 54 -15.15 -9.13 -5.32
CA VAL A 54 -13.88 -9.42 -4.64
C VAL A 54 -13.81 -10.86 -4.14
N VAL A 55 -14.90 -11.41 -3.61
CA VAL A 55 -14.98 -12.83 -3.23
C VAL A 55 -14.77 -13.73 -4.45
N ASP A 56 -15.44 -13.45 -5.56
CA ASP A 56 -15.33 -14.22 -6.79
C ASP A 56 -13.92 -14.18 -7.36
N ALA A 57 -13.32 -12.99 -7.46
CA ALA A 57 -11.94 -12.83 -7.91
C ALA A 57 -10.96 -13.57 -6.97
N ALA A 58 -11.16 -13.51 -5.65
CA ALA A 58 -10.34 -14.25 -4.69
C ALA A 58 -10.49 -15.77 -4.81
N ALA A 59 -11.69 -16.27 -5.15
CA ALA A 59 -11.94 -17.68 -5.41
C ALA A 59 -11.24 -18.14 -6.69
N GLN A 60 -11.28 -17.33 -7.75
CA GLN A 60 -10.56 -17.59 -9.00
C GLN A 60 -9.04 -17.63 -8.76
N ILE A 61 -8.48 -16.63 -8.07
CA ILE A 61 -7.06 -16.61 -7.69
C ILE A 61 -6.70 -17.89 -6.96
N LYS A 62 -7.49 -18.33 -5.97
CA LYS A 62 -7.23 -19.53 -5.18
C LYS A 62 -7.21 -20.80 -6.04
N LYS A 63 -8.11 -20.89 -7.03
CA LYS A 63 -8.23 -22.04 -7.94
C LYS A 63 -7.02 -22.13 -8.88
N GLU A 64 -6.60 -21.00 -9.44
CA GLU A 64 -5.52 -20.91 -10.42
C GLU A 64 -4.13 -20.83 -9.77
N ALA A 65 -4.05 -20.46 -8.49
CA ALA A 65 -2.79 -20.32 -7.77
C ALA A 65 -1.95 -21.60 -7.74
N GLY A 66 -2.50 -22.80 -7.96
CA GLY A 66 -1.70 -24.04 -8.02
C GLY A 66 -0.71 -24.17 -6.84
N LEU A 67 0.60 -24.21 -7.15
CA LEU A 67 1.72 -24.27 -6.18
C LEU A 67 2.13 -22.90 -5.58
N PHE A 68 1.50 -21.78 -5.93
CA PHE A 68 1.70 -20.49 -5.28
C PHE A 68 1.09 -20.49 -3.88
N GLY A 69 1.81 -21.09 -2.93
CA GLY A 69 1.34 -21.29 -1.56
C GLY A 69 0.81 -20.02 -0.89
N ASP A 70 1.42 -18.86 -1.16
CA ASP A 70 1.03 -17.59 -0.53
C ASP A 70 -0.34 -17.08 -1.00
N LEU A 71 -0.69 -17.32 -2.26
CA LEU A 71 -1.98 -16.91 -2.85
C LEU A 71 -3.14 -17.81 -2.42
N ARG A 72 -2.86 -18.91 -1.72
CA ARG A 72 -3.90 -19.70 -1.02
C ARG A 72 -4.28 -19.09 0.32
N SER A 73 -3.44 -18.22 0.89
CA SER A 73 -3.71 -17.53 2.15
C SER A 73 -4.78 -16.43 1.97
N PRO A 74 -5.33 -15.87 3.07
CA PRO A 74 -6.29 -14.76 2.98
C PRO A 74 -5.73 -13.49 2.31
N ILE A 75 -4.42 -13.38 2.08
CA ILE A 75 -3.86 -12.20 1.38
C ILE A 75 -4.39 -12.04 -0.04
N ARG A 76 -4.85 -13.14 -0.66
CA ARG A 76 -5.46 -13.12 -2.00
C ARG A 76 -6.65 -12.17 -2.09
N PHE A 77 -7.35 -11.88 -0.99
CA PHE A 77 -8.46 -10.92 -0.99
C PHE A 77 -7.99 -9.49 -1.26
N VAL A 78 -6.78 -9.13 -0.82
CA VAL A 78 -6.22 -7.81 -1.14
C VAL A 78 -5.84 -7.74 -2.61
N LEU A 79 -5.25 -8.80 -3.14
CA LEU A 79 -4.97 -8.89 -4.58
C LEU A 79 -6.26 -8.83 -5.40
N ALA A 80 -7.29 -9.59 -5.00
CA ALA A 80 -8.61 -9.58 -5.64
C ALA A 80 -9.23 -8.18 -5.64
N ALA A 81 -9.19 -7.47 -4.51
CA ALA A 81 -9.68 -6.09 -4.41
C ALA A 81 -8.98 -5.16 -5.41
N GLN A 82 -7.67 -5.29 -5.57
CA GLN A 82 -6.90 -4.51 -6.55
C GLN A 82 -7.24 -4.85 -7.99
N LEU A 83 -7.39 -6.13 -8.32
CA LEU A 83 -7.77 -6.55 -9.67
C LEU A 83 -9.20 -6.06 -10.01
N VAL A 84 -10.13 -6.18 -9.06
CA VAL A 84 -11.52 -5.71 -9.22
C VAL A 84 -11.58 -4.20 -9.39
N LEU A 85 -10.80 -3.44 -8.62
CA LEU A 85 -10.69 -1.99 -8.72
C LEU A 85 -10.17 -1.56 -10.10
N ASN A 86 -9.12 -2.22 -10.58
CA ASN A 86 -8.45 -1.87 -11.83
C ASN A 86 -9.07 -2.52 -13.08
N GLY A 87 -10.09 -3.38 -12.92
CA GLY A 87 -10.71 -4.10 -14.03
C GLY A 87 -9.84 -5.19 -14.64
N ASP A 88 -8.83 -5.68 -13.92
CA ASP A 88 -7.93 -6.73 -14.37
C ASP A 88 -8.49 -8.13 -14.05
N GLN A 89 -8.10 -9.12 -14.86
CA GLN A 89 -8.62 -10.48 -14.76
C GLN A 89 -7.65 -11.37 -13.97
N PRO A 90 -8.10 -12.11 -12.95
CA PRO A 90 -7.24 -12.98 -12.14
C PRO A 90 -6.35 -13.93 -12.94
N GLY A 91 -6.90 -14.65 -13.93
CA GLY A 91 -6.12 -15.58 -14.75
C GLY A 91 -5.02 -14.91 -15.55
N ALA A 92 -5.35 -13.85 -16.28
CA ALA A 92 -4.36 -13.08 -17.04
C ALA A 92 -3.28 -12.48 -16.14
N PHE A 93 -3.66 -11.99 -14.96
CA PHE A 93 -2.71 -11.48 -13.97
C PHE A 93 -1.76 -12.58 -13.47
N LEU A 94 -2.25 -13.78 -13.16
CA LEU A 94 -1.42 -14.87 -12.64
C LEU A 94 -0.47 -15.45 -13.71
N GLU A 95 -0.91 -15.50 -14.96
CA GLU A 95 -0.03 -15.82 -16.09
C GLU A 95 1.10 -14.80 -16.22
N GLU A 96 0.76 -13.51 -16.12
CA GLU A 96 1.73 -12.42 -16.18
C GLU A 96 2.71 -12.47 -14.99
N VAL A 97 2.24 -12.80 -13.80
CA VAL A 97 3.10 -13.00 -12.61
C VAL A 97 4.12 -14.11 -12.85
N ASN A 98 3.72 -15.23 -13.44
CA ASN A 98 4.64 -16.31 -13.81
C ASN A 98 5.72 -15.81 -14.78
N ARG A 99 5.29 -15.16 -15.86
CA ARG A 99 6.17 -14.68 -16.93
C ARG A 99 7.19 -13.68 -16.40
N VAL A 100 6.74 -12.67 -15.65
CA VAL A 100 7.62 -11.61 -15.13
C VAL A 100 8.54 -12.10 -14.01
N ARG A 101 8.10 -13.05 -13.18
CA ARG A 101 8.99 -13.71 -12.20
C ARG A 101 10.14 -14.44 -12.88
N GLN A 102 9.90 -15.07 -14.02
CA GLN A 102 11.00 -15.67 -14.80
C GLN A 102 12.00 -14.61 -15.24
N MET A 103 11.51 -13.48 -15.78
CA MET A 103 12.36 -12.35 -16.14
C MET A 103 13.15 -11.78 -14.95
N PHE A 104 12.55 -11.74 -13.76
CA PHE A 104 13.25 -11.37 -12.52
C PHE A 104 14.36 -12.37 -12.18
N ARG A 105 14.13 -13.67 -12.41
CA ARG A 105 15.15 -14.70 -12.18
C ARG A 105 16.31 -14.60 -13.15
N ASP A 106 16.04 -14.31 -14.42
CA ASP A 106 17.08 -14.14 -15.44
C ASP A 106 18.01 -12.97 -15.09
N ARG A 107 17.45 -11.93 -14.45
CA ARG A 107 18.17 -10.75 -13.92
C ARG A 107 18.73 -10.92 -12.51
N ARG A 108 18.63 -12.13 -11.94
CA ARG A 108 19.14 -12.48 -10.60
C ARG A 108 18.58 -11.62 -9.46
N LEU A 109 17.39 -11.06 -9.63
CA LEU A 109 16.68 -10.38 -8.54
C LEU A 109 16.41 -11.35 -7.39
N ARG A 110 16.43 -10.81 -6.17
CA ARG A 110 16.14 -11.57 -4.95
C ARG A 110 14.70 -12.09 -5.00
N ARG A 111 14.48 -13.29 -4.48
CA ARG A 111 13.11 -13.82 -4.33
C ARG A 111 12.43 -13.10 -3.18
N GLY A 112 11.25 -12.55 -3.45
CA GLY A 112 10.45 -11.73 -2.54
C GLY A 112 9.07 -12.30 -2.25
N ARG A 113 8.70 -13.43 -2.87
CA ARG A 113 7.38 -14.06 -2.70
C ARG A 113 6.26 -13.05 -3.00
N MET A 114 5.46 -12.67 -2.00
CA MET A 114 4.37 -11.71 -2.17
C MET A 114 4.84 -10.32 -2.61
N TYR A 115 6.03 -9.89 -2.23
CA TYR A 115 6.57 -8.61 -2.71
C TYR A 115 6.78 -8.60 -4.23
N GLU A 116 7.18 -9.72 -4.83
CA GLU A 116 7.24 -9.86 -6.29
C GLU A 116 5.84 -9.76 -6.92
N THR A 117 4.83 -10.42 -6.33
CA THR A 117 3.45 -10.34 -6.83
C THR A 117 2.94 -8.90 -6.81
N PHE A 118 3.17 -8.18 -5.72
CA PHE A 118 2.70 -6.80 -5.56
C PHE A 118 3.47 -5.80 -6.44
N ALA A 119 4.77 -6.02 -6.65
CA ALA A 119 5.52 -5.23 -7.63
C ALA A 119 4.98 -5.43 -9.05
N ILE A 120 4.68 -6.68 -9.44
CA ILE A 120 4.11 -7.01 -10.74
C ILE A 120 2.71 -6.39 -10.90
N LEU A 121 1.89 -6.43 -9.85
CA LEU A 121 0.60 -5.73 -9.82
C LEU A 121 0.77 -4.23 -10.11
N ILE A 122 1.68 -3.56 -9.41
CA ILE A 122 1.94 -2.12 -9.61
C ILE A 122 2.42 -1.83 -11.03
N LEU A 123 3.42 -2.57 -11.53
CA LEU A 123 3.95 -2.39 -12.89
C LEU A 123 2.85 -2.56 -13.94
N ARG A 124 1.96 -3.54 -13.76
CA ARG A 124 0.86 -3.82 -14.67
C ARG A 124 -0.23 -2.76 -14.60
N THR A 125 -0.66 -2.37 -13.40
CA THR A 125 -1.69 -1.33 -13.21
C THR A 125 -1.22 0.02 -13.78
N GLN A 126 -0.01 0.43 -13.46
CA GLN A 126 0.58 1.68 -13.96
C GLN A 126 0.90 1.61 -15.47
N GLY A 127 1.13 0.41 -16.00
CA GLY A 127 1.31 0.13 -17.43
C GLY A 127 0.00 -0.04 -18.20
N SER A 128 -1.14 0.45 -17.67
CA SER A 128 -2.47 0.34 -18.30
C SER A 128 -2.87 -1.11 -18.64
N LEU A 129 -2.49 -2.05 -17.78
CA LEU A 129 -2.74 -3.49 -17.91
C LEU A 129 -2.09 -4.17 -19.13
N HIS A 130 -1.19 -3.48 -19.82
CA HIS A 130 -0.37 -4.09 -20.86
C HIS A 130 0.64 -5.08 -20.27
N PRO A 131 1.08 -6.08 -21.05
CA PRO A 131 2.16 -6.96 -20.64
C PRO A 131 3.45 -6.18 -20.33
N ILE A 132 4.08 -6.50 -19.20
CA ILE A 132 5.32 -5.89 -18.71
C ILE A 132 6.47 -6.36 -19.59
N ASN A 133 7.06 -5.44 -20.35
CA ASN A 133 8.15 -5.78 -21.27
C ASN A 133 9.52 -5.82 -20.57
N GLU A 134 10.53 -6.30 -21.30
CA GLU A 134 11.92 -6.39 -20.84
C GLU A 134 12.49 -5.06 -20.35
N ALA A 135 12.21 -3.98 -21.07
CA ALA A 135 12.73 -2.65 -20.73
C ALA A 135 12.17 -2.15 -19.39
N THR A 136 10.89 -2.42 -19.09
CA THR A 136 10.29 -2.12 -17.79
C THR A 136 10.98 -2.92 -16.68
N VAL A 137 11.27 -4.20 -16.90
CA VAL A 137 11.96 -5.04 -15.91
C VAL A 137 13.42 -4.60 -15.71
N ASP A 138 14.13 -4.25 -16.77
CA ASP A 138 15.50 -3.70 -16.68
C ASP A 138 15.51 -2.40 -15.90
N ARG A 139 14.52 -1.53 -16.14
CA ARG A 139 14.38 -0.26 -15.43
C ARG A 139 14.07 -0.48 -13.95
N PHE A 140 13.15 -1.39 -13.63
CA PHE A 140 12.88 -1.84 -12.27
C PHE A 140 14.15 -2.32 -11.56
N GLN A 141 14.95 -3.16 -12.24
CA GLN A 141 16.22 -3.65 -11.70
C GLN A 141 17.19 -2.51 -11.41
N ARG A 142 17.40 -1.58 -12.35
CA ARG A 142 18.32 -0.44 -12.15
C ARG A 142 17.91 0.45 -10.97
N ILE A 143 16.61 0.67 -10.80
CA ILE A 143 16.08 1.42 -9.65
C ILE A 143 16.36 0.65 -8.36
N TYR A 144 16.03 -0.64 -8.31
CA TYR A 144 16.25 -1.48 -7.14
C TYR A 144 17.73 -1.58 -6.76
N GLU A 145 18.63 -1.74 -7.74
CA GLU A 145 20.07 -1.77 -7.51
C GLU A 145 20.59 -0.42 -7.01
N GLY A 146 20.11 0.68 -7.58
CA GLY A 146 20.44 2.02 -7.11
C GLY A 146 20.01 2.30 -5.67
N MET A 147 18.82 1.83 -5.25
CA MET A 147 18.41 1.90 -3.83
C MET A 147 19.40 1.17 -2.91
N LYS A 148 19.91 0.01 -3.35
CA LYS A 148 20.88 -0.78 -2.57
C LYS A 148 22.25 -0.12 -2.50
N GLU A 149 22.67 0.66 -3.50
CA GLU A 149 23.94 1.38 -3.47
C GLU A 149 23.96 2.40 -2.32
N HIS A 150 22.83 3.07 -2.08
CA HIS A 150 22.69 4.05 -1.01
C HIS A 150 22.39 3.43 0.36
N HIS A 151 21.59 2.36 0.38
CA HIS A 151 21.06 1.78 1.61
C HIS A 151 21.14 0.25 1.63
N TRP A 152 22.29 -0.31 1.30
CA TRP A 152 22.53 -1.76 1.18
C TRP A 152 21.96 -2.62 2.32
N TRP A 153 22.07 -2.14 3.57
CA TRP A 153 21.62 -2.86 4.77
C TRP A 153 20.11 -2.80 5.00
N LEU A 154 19.44 -1.82 4.40
CA LEU A 154 18.01 -1.59 4.54
C LEU A 154 17.23 -2.15 3.34
N THR A 155 17.87 -2.25 2.17
CA THR A 155 17.15 -2.58 0.94
C THR A 155 17.03 -4.08 0.66
N GLY A 156 15.80 -4.57 0.67
CA GLY A 156 15.43 -5.97 0.48
C GLY A 156 14.23 -6.16 -0.45
N PRO A 157 13.69 -7.38 -0.59
CA PRO A 157 12.49 -7.61 -1.39
C PRO A 157 11.27 -6.78 -0.94
N GLU A 158 11.25 -6.35 0.31
CA GLU A 158 10.29 -5.42 0.90
C GLU A 158 10.17 -4.09 0.13
N ASP A 159 11.23 -3.67 -0.55
CA ASP A 159 11.24 -2.46 -1.38
C ASP A 159 10.75 -2.69 -2.82
N PHE A 160 10.43 -3.92 -3.22
CA PHE A 160 9.97 -4.18 -4.59
C PHE A 160 8.73 -3.36 -4.97
N PRO A 161 7.70 -3.18 -4.11
CA PRO A 161 6.60 -2.27 -4.42
C PRO A 161 7.08 -0.83 -4.66
N ALA A 162 7.98 -0.31 -3.83
CA ALA A 162 8.55 1.03 -3.99
C ALA A 162 9.31 1.18 -5.31
N ALA A 163 10.18 0.20 -5.63
CA ALA A 163 10.93 0.17 -6.87
C ALA A 163 10.02 0.08 -8.11
N ALA A 164 8.91 -0.66 -8.02
CA ALA A 164 7.92 -0.78 -9.11
C ALA A 164 7.25 0.56 -9.44
N ILE A 165 6.86 1.34 -8.43
CA ILE A 165 6.25 2.67 -8.64
C ILE A 165 7.23 3.60 -9.34
N LEU A 166 8.47 3.62 -8.85
CA LEU A 166 9.52 4.48 -9.35
C LEU A 166 9.98 4.09 -10.76
N ALA A 167 9.96 2.79 -11.08
CA ALA A 167 10.26 2.31 -12.42
C ALA A 167 9.28 2.83 -13.49
N MET A 168 8.06 3.22 -13.12
CA MET A 168 7.04 3.74 -14.04
C MET A 168 7.15 5.25 -14.27
N LYS A 169 8.10 5.92 -13.62
CA LYS A 169 8.36 7.35 -13.81
C LYS A 169 9.22 7.58 -15.05
N ASN A 170 9.15 8.77 -15.65
CA ASN A 170 9.82 9.06 -16.94
C ASN A 170 11.28 9.47 -16.78
N GLU A 171 11.66 9.96 -15.59
CA GLU A 171 13.00 10.45 -15.26
C GLU A 171 14.05 9.33 -15.34
N SER A 172 15.33 9.66 -15.43
CA SER A 172 16.38 8.63 -15.36
C SER A 172 16.45 7.99 -13.96
N SER A 173 16.95 6.75 -13.87
CA SER A 173 17.13 6.08 -12.57
C SER A 173 17.99 6.92 -11.61
N THR A 174 19.07 7.53 -12.10
CA THR A 174 19.95 8.41 -11.31
C THR A 174 19.21 9.63 -10.77
N GLN A 175 18.34 10.27 -11.55
CA GLN A 175 17.54 11.40 -11.07
C GLN A 175 16.55 10.97 -9.98
N ILE A 176 15.93 9.80 -10.16
CA ILE A 176 14.98 9.25 -9.19
C ILE A 176 15.69 8.99 -7.86
N ILE A 177 16.79 8.24 -7.90
CA ILE A 177 17.59 7.89 -6.72
C ILE A 177 18.08 9.17 -6.04
N GLY A 178 18.67 10.11 -6.79
CA GLY A 178 19.16 11.37 -6.22
C GLY A 178 18.06 12.18 -5.51
N ARG A 179 16.83 12.20 -6.05
CA ARG A 179 15.69 12.86 -5.38
C ARG A 179 15.27 12.12 -4.11
N VAL A 180 15.16 10.79 -4.15
CA VAL A 180 14.85 9.97 -2.97
C VAL A 180 15.84 10.24 -1.84
N GLU A 181 17.14 10.23 -2.14
CA GLU A 181 18.20 10.50 -1.17
C GLU A 181 18.12 11.92 -0.60
N SER A 182 17.85 12.90 -1.46
CA SER A 182 17.66 14.29 -1.00
C SER A 182 16.46 14.42 -0.05
N ILE A 183 15.39 13.66 -0.27
CA ILE A 183 14.22 13.61 0.63
C ILE A 183 14.59 12.93 1.94
N TYR A 184 15.33 11.80 1.89
CA TYR A 184 15.81 11.09 3.06
C TYR A 184 16.65 12.00 3.96
N GLU A 185 17.62 12.70 3.39
CA GLU A 185 18.48 13.66 4.10
C GLU A 185 17.66 14.83 4.66
N ALA A 186 16.69 15.35 3.90
CA ALA A 186 15.85 16.44 4.36
C ALA A 186 14.95 16.03 5.55
N LEU A 187 14.45 14.80 5.58
CA LEU A 187 13.69 14.26 6.71
C LEU A 187 14.58 14.03 7.93
N ASP A 188 15.78 13.48 7.75
CA ASP A 188 16.78 13.32 8.82
C ASP A 188 17.12 14.66 9.48
N GLN A 189 17.39 15.69 8.66
CA GLN A 189 17.64 17.06 9.14
C GLN A 189 16.43 17.67 9.89
N LYS A 190 15.21 17.17 9.66
CA LYS A 190 13.99 17.54 10.40
C LYS A 190 13.79 16.74 11.69
N GLY A 191 14.68 15.82 12.01
CA GLY A 191 14.67 15.02 13.23
C GLY A 191 13.97 13.67 13.09
N PHE A 192 13.65 13.23 11.87
CA PHE A 192 13.17 11.87 11.64
C PHE A 192 14.34 10.90 11.78
N ARG A 193 14.16 9.83 12.57
CA ARG A 193 15.25 8.89 12.86
C ARG A 193 15.59 8.07 11.61
N LYS A 194 16.88 8.02 11.27
CA LYS A 194 17.41 7.15 10.21
C LYS A 194 17.04 5.69 10.40
N GLY A 195 16.74 5.03 9.28
CA GLY A 195 16.47 3.60 9.20
C GLY A 195 15.54 3.27 8.04
N ASP A 196 15.17 1.99 7.96
CA ASP A 196 14.29 1.44 6.93
C ASP A 196 12.94 2.20 6.81
N PRO A 197 12.24 2.57 7.90
CA PRO A 197 11.00 3.33 7.75
C PRO A 197 11.18 4.73 7.14
N LEU A 198 12.33 5.37 7.40
CA LEU A 198 12.66 6.67 6.80
C LEU A 198 12.91 6.52 5.29
N GLN A 199 13.58 5.44 4.90
CA GLN A 199 13.81 5.13 3.49
C GLN A 199 12.50 4.84 2.77
N THR A 200 11.65 3.99 3.34
CA THR A 200 10.31 3.69 2.79
C THR A 200 9.49 4.97 2.60
N ALA A 201 9.46 5.85 3.60
CA ALA A 201 8.78 7.15 3.50
C ALA A 201 9.37 8.00 2.35
N SER A 202 10.69 8.03 2.20
CA SER A 202 11.37 8.81 1.15
C SER A 202 11.03 8.31 -0.26
N HIS A 203 10.87 6.99 -0.44
CA HIS A 203 10.39 6.42 -1.71
C HIS A 203 8.97 6.87 -2.06
N LEU A 204 8.04 6.87 -1.08
CA LEU A 204 6.68 7.36 -1.30
C LEU A 204 6.67 8.86 -1.63
N LEU A 205 7.42 9.64 -0.86
CA LEU A 205 7.51 11.08 -0.96
C LEU A 205 8.16 11.58 -2.25
N TYR A 206 8.85 10.72 -3.01
CA TYR A 206 9.32 11.03 -4.35
C TYR A 206 8.22 11.65 -5.22
N MET A 207 7.00 11.08 -5.15
CA MET A 207 5.84 11.51 -5.93
C MET A 207 5.19 12.80 -5.40
N SER A 208 5.60 13.27 -4.22
CA SER A 208 5.05 14.49 -3.63
C SER A 208 5.57 15.70 -4.42
N PRO A 209 4.71 16.68 -4.76
CA PRO A 209 5.15 17.88 -5.43
C PRO A 209 6.05 18.72 -4.52
N GLY A 210 6.97 19.48 -5.13
CA GLY A 210 7.85 20.41 -4.42
C GLY A 210 9.27 19.89 -4.18
N SER A 211 10.08 20.73 -3.53
CA SER A 211 11.45 20.42 -3.17
C SER A 211 11.52 19.44 -1.99
N PRO A 212 12.63 18.66 -1.86
CA PRO A 212 12.83 17.77 -0.71
C PRO A 212 12.62 18.43 0.65
N HIS A 213 13.03 19.70 0.81
CA HIS A 213 12.84 20.44 2.04
C HIS A 213 11.38 20.84 2.32
N GLU A 214 10.60 21.16 1.29
CA GLU A 214 9.17 21.45 1.43
C GLU A 214 8.40 20.19 1.84
N VAL A 215 8.71 19.07 1.19
CA VAL A 215 8.12 17.76 1.48
C VAL A 215 8.46 17.31 2.91
N ALA A 216 9.73 17.42 3.33
CA ALA A 216 10.13 17.12 4.70
C ALA A 216 9.50 18.06 5.74
N ARG A 217 9.37 19.35 5.42
CA ARG A 217 8.67 20.32 6.27
C ARG A 217 7.20 19.94 6.44
N ARG A 218 6.54 19.50 5.37
CA ARG A 218 5.14 19.06 5.42
C ARG A 218 4.97 17.85 6.35
N CYS A 219 5.84 16.85 6.25
CA CYS A 219 5.84 15.69 7.15
C CYS A 219 6.04 16.10 8.62
N TRP A 220 6.98 17.03 8.86
CA TRP A 220 7.24 17.58 10.19
C TRP A 220 6.00 18.31 10.75
N SER A 221 5.33 19.14 9.95
CA SER A 221 4.12 19.85 10.37
C SER A 221 2.99 18.89 10.76
N LEU A 222 2.78 17.81 10.00
CA LEU A 222 1.81 16.76 10.34
C LEU A 222 2.17 16.06 11.65
N THR A 223 3.46 15.75 11.85
CA THR A 223 3.95 15.12 13.08
C THR A 223 3.72 16.01 14.30
N GLU A 224 3.95 17.31 14.17
CA GLU A 224 3.69 18.29 15.22
C GLU A 224 2.19 18.44 15.50
N ALA A 225 1.33 18.42 14.49
CA ALA A 225 -0.11 18.44 14.66
C ALA A 225 -0.61 17.18 15.42
N PHE A 226 -0.12 15.99 15.07
CA PHE A 226 -0.41 14.76 15.83
C PHE A 226 0.06 14.86 17.29
N ARG A 227 1.24 15.44 17.52
CA ARG A 227 1.78 15.64 18.87
C ARG A 227 0.88 16.53 19.73
N ARG A 228 0.27 17.57 19.16
CA ARG A 228 -0.71 18.44 19.85
C ARG A 228 -1.98 17.68 20.21
N GLU A 229 -2.43 16.77 19.35
CA GLU A 229 -3.51 15.80 19.62
C GLU A 229 -3.09 14.61 20.49
N LYS A 230 -1.91 14.68 21.12
CA LYS A 230 -1.36 13.65 22.02
C LYS A 230 -1.14 12.28 21.36
N GLU A 231 -1.11 12.21 20.04
CA GLU A 231 -0.73 11.02 19.29
C GLU A 231 0.75 11.12 18.89
N ARG A 232 1.58 10.18 19.38
CA ARG A 232 3.01 10.18 19.08
C ARG A 232 3.26 9.43 17.77
N ILE A 233 3.95 10.07 16.84
CA ILE A 233 4.41 9.43 15.61
C ILE A 233 5.78 8.79 15.87
N GLY A 234 5.79 7.45 15.94
CA GLY A 234 7.01 6.66 15.92
C GLY A 234 7.48 6.36 14.50
N SER A 235 8.68 5.77 14.36
CA SER A 235 9.24 5.41 13.05
C SER A 235 8.36 4.44 12.26
N THR A 236 7.57 3.61 12.93
CA THR A 236 6.63 2.66 12.31
C THR A 236 5.44 3.30 11.60
N ARG A 237 5.32 4.64 11.62
CA ARG A 237 4.22 5.42 11.01
C ARG A 237 4.74 6.51 10.08
N TYR A 238 6.00 6.43 9.65
CA TYR A 238 6.57 7.42 8.74
C TYR A 238 5.96 7.32 7.34
N ASP A 239 5.60 6.13 6.90
CA ASP A 239 4.80 5.87 5.70
C ASP A 239 3.40 6.49 5.80
N ASP A 240 2.72 6.33 6.94
CA ASP A 240 1.43 6.97 7.18
C ASP A 240 1.51 8.50 7.06
N VAL A 241 2.52 9.12 7.70
CA VAL A 241 2.74 10.57 7.62
C VAL A 241 3.13 10.99 6.20
N ALA A 242 3.92 10.17 5.51
CA ALA A 242 4.29 10.41 4.12
C ALA A 242 3.06 10.41 3.21
N THR A 243 2.12 9.48 3.39
CA THR A 243 0.85 9.48 2.65
C THR A 243 0.09 10.78 2.90
N LEU A 244 -0.12 11.16 4.16
CA LEU A 244 -0.87 12.36 4.51
C LEU A 244 -0.21 13.66 4.02
N SER A 245 1.09 13.66 3.74
CA SER A 245 1.79 14.84 3.22
C SER A 245 1.31 15.24 1.82
N PHE A 246 0.73 14.30 1.05
CA PHE A 246 0.18 14.58 -0.28
C PHE A 246 -1.08 15.45 -0.24
N LEU A 247 -1.77 15.50 0.90
CA LEU A 247 -2.89 16.42 1.17
C LEU A 247 -2.40 17.85 1.44
N HIS A 248 -1.40 18.33 0.69
CA HIS A 248 -0.69 19.60 0.89
C HIS A 248 -1.61 20.83 0.88
N ARG A 249 -2.80 20.70 0.27
CA ARG A 249 -3.84 21.73 0.21
C ARG A 249 -4.73 21.79 1.46
N HIS A 250 -4.73 20.73 2.26
CA HIS A 250 -5.47 20.68 3.52
C HIS A 250 -4.57 21.11 4.68
N ASP A 251 -5.16 21.77 5.65
CA ASP A 251 -4.49 22.15 6.87
C ASP A 251 -4.10 20.90 7.70
N PRO A 252 -2.86 20.80 8.23
CA PRO A 252 -2.42 19.63 9.01
C PRO A 252 -3.35 19.29 10.17
N GLU A 253 -3.89 20.29 10.87
CA GLU A 253 -4.76 20.10 12.02
C GLU A 253 -6.10 19.46 11.60
N THR A 254 -6.66 19.86 10.46
CA THR A 254 -7.86 19.22 9.87
C THR A 254 -7.60 17.75 9.55
N ILE A 255 -6.48 17.45 8.88
CA ILE A 255 -6.11 16.08 8.53
C ILE A 255 -5.98 15.23 9.79
N VAL A 256 -5.22 15.71 10.77
CA VAL A 256 -4.96 15.00 12.02
C VAL A 256 -6.25 14.74 12.79
N SER A 257 -7.15 15.73 12.88
CA SER A 257 -8.45 15.59 13.55
C SER A 257 -9.29 14.47 12.92
N ASN A 258 -9.33 14.41 11.59
CA ASN A 258 -10.03 13.35 10.85
C ASN A 258 -9.39 11.98 11.09
N VAL A 259 -8.06 11.87 11.07
CA VAL A 259 -7.36 10.62 11.37
C VAL A 259 -7.64 10.14 12.79
N VAL A 260 -7.59 11.05 13.77
CA VAL A 260 -7.87 10.76 15.19
C VAL A 260 -9.29 10.23 15.36
N THR A 261 -10.27 10.84 14.70
CA THR A 261 -11.68 10.43 14.73
C THR A 261 -11.86 9.03 14.12
N ASN A 262 -11.35 8.80 12.91
CA ASN A 262 -11.45 7.51 12.22
C ASN A 262 -10.71 6.41 12.98
N ARG A 263 -9.55 6.71 13.58
CA ARG A 263 -8.77 5.77 14.41
C ARG A 263 -9.59 5.26 15.58
N ASP A 264 -10.37 6.13 16.22
CA ASP A 264 -11.19 5.74 17.36
C ASP A 264 -12.35 4.83 16.93
N GLN A 265 -12.93 5.06 15.74
CA GLN A 265 -13.88 4.11 15.13
C GLN A 265 -13.21 2.75 14.86
N PHE A 266 -12.01 2.72 14.28
CA PHE A 266 -11.26 1.46 14.06
C PHE A 266 -10.90 0.74 15.36
N ARG A 267 -10.55 1.46 16.43
CA ARG A 267 -10.27 0.88 17.76
C ARG A 267 -11.51 0.26 18.41
N ALA A 268 -12.71 0.70 18.03
CA ALA A 268 -13.97 0.13 18.50
C ALA A 268 -14.31 -1.21 17.83
N LEU A 269 -13.74 -1.53 16.66
CA LEU A 269 -14.00 -2.78 15.94
C LEU A 269 -13.63 -4.03 16.73
N ARG A 270 -14.24 -5.16 16.35
CA ARG A 270 -13.93 -6.49 16.87
C ARG A 270 -13.59 -7.47 15.73
N PRO A 271 -12.54 -8.29 15.85
CA PRO A 271 -11.51 -8.27 16.92
C PRO A 271 -10.71 -6.95 16.92
N LYS A 272 -10.31 -6.45 18.09
CA LYS A 272 -9.68 -5.13 18.21
C LYS A 272 -8.37 -5.09 17.42
N PRO A 273 -8.20 -4.19 16.43
CA PRO A 273 -6.90 -4.01 15.76
C PRO A 273 -5.84 -3.51 16.75
N SER A 274 -4.57 -3.78 16.45
CA SER A 274 -3.47 -3.13 17.18
C SER A 274 -3.52 -1.62 16.98
N SER A 275 -2.87 -0.87 17.87
CA SER A 275 -2.86 0.60 17.79
C SER A 275 -2.35 1.09 16.43
N ASP A 276 -1.26 0.51 15.93
CA ASP A 276 -0.66 0.90 14.66
C ASP A 276 -1.55 0.56 13.46
N ARG A 277 -2.23 -0.60 13.49
CA ARG A 277 -3.16 -0.96 12.40
C ARG A 277 -4.41 -0.11 12.40
N ALA A 278 -4.96 0.23 13.57
CA ALA A 278 -6.09 1.14 13.67
C ALA A 278 -5.72 2.53 13.11
N PHE A 279 -4.49 2.98 13.38
CA PHE A 279 -3.96 4.23 12.85
C PHE A 279 -3.78 4.19 11.33
N ALA A 280 -3.10 3.17 10.78
CA ALA A 280 -2.90 3.03 9.34
C ALA A 280 -4.24 2.96 8.56
N PHE A 281 -5.21 2.21 9.07
CA PHE A 281 -6.55 2.16 8.45
C PHE A 281 -7.27 3.52 8.49
N ALA A 282 -7.13 4.27 9.59
CA ALA A 282 -7.68 5.60 9.70
C ALA A 282 -7.02 6.58 8.72
N VAL A 283 -5.69 6.49 8.56
CA VAL A 283 -4.93 7.25 7.56
C VAL A 283 -5.46 6.95 6.16
N GLY A 284 -5.62 5.67 5.80
CA GLY A 284 -6.16 5.27 4.50
C GLY A 284 -7.55 5.84 4.20
N ILE A 285 -8.50 5.73 5.15
CA ILE A 285 -9.85 6.29 4.98
C ILE A 285 -9.81 7.82 4.92
N THR A 286 -9.12 8.49 5.85
CA THR A 286 -9.03 9.96 5.87
C THR A 286 -8.39 10.49 4.59
N PHE A 287 -7.35 9.82 4.09
CA PHE A 287 -6.71 10.21 2.86
C PHE A 287 -7.66 10.10 1.66
N LEU A 288 -8.37 8.98 1.55
CA LEU A 288 -9.36 8.78 0.48
C LEU A 288 -10.50 9.80 0.57
N ASP A 289 -11.04 10.05 1.76
CA ASP A 289 -12.12 11.00 1.99
C ASP A 289 -11.72 12.41 1.54
N LEU A 290 -10.53 12.86 1.96
CA LEU A 290 -10.04 14.19 1.63
C LEU A 290 -9.68 14.32 0.15
N VAL A 291 -9.12 13.28 -0.48
CA VAL A 291 -8.88 13.25 -1.94
C VAL A 291 -10.19 13.31 -2.73
N GLN A 292 -11.23 12.58 -2.33
CA GLN A 292 -12.55 12.61 -2.98
C GLN A 292 -13.25 13.96 -2.79
N SER A 293 -12.93 14.67 -1.70
CA SER A 293 -13.45 16.01 -1.43
C SER A 293 -12.70 17.15 -2.16
N ASP A 294 -11.49 16.89 -2.66
CA ASP A 294 -10.65 17.86 -3.36
C ASP A 294 -10.53 17.49 -4.85
N ALA A 295 -11.33 18.14 -5.70
CA ALA A 295 -11.35 17.92 -7.14
C ALA A 295 -10.00 18.17 -7.85
N GLN A 296 -9.03 18.85 -7.20
CA GLN A 296 -7.68 18.98 -7.74
C GLN A 296 -6.77 17.80 -7.42
N LEU A 297 -7.10 17.01 -6.40
CA LEU A 297 -6.39 15.77 -6.03
C LEU A 297 -7.08 14.55 -6.62
N GLU A 298 -8.41 14.60 -6.77
CA GLU A 298 -9.19 13.53 -7.37
C GLU A 298 -8.72 13.24 -8.81
N GLY A 299 -8.38 11.97 -9.07
CA GLY A 299 -7.94 11.52 -10.40
C GLY A 299 -6.48 11.81 -10.74
N LEU A 300 -5.69 12.44 -9.86
CA LEU A 300 -4.25 12.58 -10.09
C LEU A 300 -3.57 11.21 -10.12
N THR A 301 -2.74 11.00 -11.15
CA THR A 301 -2.05 9.72 -11.37
C THR A 301 -1.10 9.38 -10.22
N GLU A 302 -0.42 10.37 -9.67
CA GLU A 302 0.49 10.24 -8.52
C GLU A 302 -0.26 9.83 -7.25
N VAL A 303 -1.45 10.38 -7.02
CA VAL A 303 -2.29 10.06 -5.86
C VAL A 303 -2.81 8.63 -5.97
N ASN A 304 -3.25 8.22 -7.16
CA ASN A 304 -3.67 6.84 -7.41
C ASN A 304 -2.51 5.85 -7.26
N ALA A 305 -1.33 6.17 -7.79
CA ALA A 305 -0.13 5.35 -7.64
C ALA A 305 0.30 5.20 -6.17
N LEU A 306 0.20 6.28 -5.39
CA LEU A 306 0.46 6.26 -3.94
C LEU A 306 -0.52 5.35 -3.18
N LEU A 307 -1.81 5.43 -3.51
CA LEU A 307 -2.84 4.58 -2.90
C LEU A 307 -2.60 3.10 -3.19
N ASP A 308 -2.31 2.76 -4.45
CA ASP A 308 -2.02 1.39 -4.87
C ASP A 308 -0.77 0.85 -4.16
N ALA A 309 0.26 1.70 -4.06
CA ALA A 309 1.51 1.42 -3.36
C ALA A 309 1.31 1.12 -1.88
N GLN A 310 0.62 2.02 -1.17
CA GLN A 310 0.36 1.86 0.26
C GLN A 310 -0.43 0.59 0.52
N GLN A 311 -1.47 0.32 -0.27
CA GLN A 311 -2.28 -0.89 -0.14
C GLN A 311 -1.47 -2.15 -0.41
N ALA A 312 -0.57 -2.14 -1.39
CA ALA A 312 0.36 -3.23 -1.67
C ALA A 312 1.38 -3.47 -0.54
N ILE A 313 1.95 -2.41 0.03
CA ILE A 313 2.92 -2.47 1.14
C ILE A 313 2.24 -3.04 2.40
N GLU A 314 1.09 -2.48 2.78
CA GLU A 314 0.33 -2.95 3.95
C GLU A 314 -0.05 -4.43 3.83
N ALA A 315 -0.46 -4.85 2.63
CA ALA A 315 -0.81 -6.22 2.34
C ALA A 315 0.40 -7.16 2.43
N ALA A 316 1.51 -6.80 1.78
CA ALA A 316 2.72 -7.61 1.81
C ALA A 316 3.24 -7.79 3.25
N GLN A 317 3.24 -6.72 4.05
CA GLN A 317 3.58 -6.77 5.48
C GLN A 317 2.62 -7.67 6.27
N ALA A 318 1.31 -7.61 6.01
CA ALA A 318 0.34 -8.48 6.68
C ALA A 318 0.57 -9.97 6.36
N ALA A 319 0.95 -10.30 5.13
CA ALA A 319 1.29 -11.66 4.73
C ALA A 319 2.58 -12.18 5.41
N MET A 320 3.58 -11.32 5.58
CA MET A 320 4.83 -11.69 6.24
C MET A 320 4.65 -12.05 7.72
N ILE A 321 3.84 -11.27 8.45
CA ILE A 321 3.51 -11.55 9.86
C ILE A 321 2.73 -12.87 9.99
N ALA A 322 1.83 -13.16 9.04
CA ALA A 322 1.07 -14.40 9.02
C ALA A 322 1.98 -15.63 8.85
N ALA A 323 2.97 -15.54 7.95
CA ALA A 323 3.89 -16.64 7.66
C ALA A 323 4.80 -16.96 8.85
N SER A 324 5.28 -15.94 9.58
CA SER A 324 6.13 -16.14 10.76
C SER A 324 5.37 -16.74 11.94
N ALA A 325 4.12 -16.32 12.16
CA ALA A 325 3.26 -16.89 13.20
C ALA A 325 2.94 -18.38 12.95
N GLY A 326 2.69 -18.76 11.69
CA GLY A 326 2.45 -20.16 11.30
C GLY A 326 3.67 -21.06 11.50
N ALA A 327 4.87 -20.54 11.19
CA ALA A 327 6.13 -21.27 11.39
C ALA A 327 6.42 -21.49 12.89
N ALA A 328 6.18 -20.48 13.73
CA ALA A 328 6.37 -20.59 15.18
C ALA A 328 5.39 -21.60 15.82
N ALA A 329 4.13 -21.61 15.39
CA ALA A 329 3.13 -22.56 15.87
C ALA A 329 3.44 -24.02 15.45
N ALA A 330 3.92 -24.22 14.22
CA ALA A 330 4.36 -25.52 13.73
C ALA A 330 5.62 -26.03 14.46
N ALA A 331 6.56 -25.14 14.80
CA ALA A 331 7.76 -25.49 15.57
C ALA A 331 7.45 -25.79 17.04
N SER A 332 6.41 -25.20 17.62
CA SER A 332 5.97 -25.50 19.00
C SER A 332 5.08 -26.76 19.13
N SER A 333 4.69 -27.37 18.01
CA SER A 333 3.87 -28.58 17.96
C SER A 333 4.60 -29.80 17.38
N GLY A 334 5.90 -29.66 17.10
CA GLY A 334 6.79 -30.71 16.59
C GLY A 334 7.69 -31.33 17.64
#